data_AF-A0A842NK92-F1
#
_entry.id   AF-A0A842NK92-F1
#
_cell.length_a   1.000
_cell.length_b   1.000
_cell.length_c   1.000
_cell.angle_alpha   90.00
_cell.angle_beta   90.00
_cell.angle_gamma   90.00
#
_symmetry.space_group_name_H-M   'P 1'
#
loop_
_entity.id
_entity.type
_entity.pdbx_description
1 polymer ?
#
loop_
_entity_poly.entity_id
_entity_poly.type
_entity_poly.pdbx_seq_one_letter_code
_entity_poly.pdbx_strand_id
1 'polypeptide(L)'
;MAIGIIMSVVMFVTWYIFRGFLPTESIREFVEPFGLLNRWLYLAVFIYWVTFNSLLEEYLFRWFIFEKASSLTNDFAAVFISSLAFTSHHVFGVSKMLPDWGAILASLGVFTGGFVWSLLYKKHRSIWPCYISHVIVDITLFGIAAFILFG
;
A
#
# COMPACT_ATOMS: atom_id res chain seq x y z
N MET A 1 -9.15 6.49 -10.77
CA MET A 1 -10.33 6.37 -9.88
C MET A 1 -10.90 4.96 -9.84
N ALA A 2 -11.47 4.43 -10.95
CA ALA A 2 -12.10 3.09 -10.95
C ALA A 2 -11.19 1.95 -10.45
N ILE A 3 -9.92 1.93 -10.86
CA ILE A 3 -8.93 0.93 -10.41
C ILE A 3 -8.74 0.96 -8.89
N GLY A 4 -8.57 2.15 -8.30
CA GLY A 4 -8.41 2.30 -6.85
C GLY A 4 -9.63 1.82 -6.07
N ILE A 5 -10.84 2.08 -6.59
CA ILE A 5 -12.09 1.57 -6.00
C ILE A 5 -12.12 0.04 -6.04
N ILE A 6 -11.81 -0.57 -7.19
CA ILE A 6 -11.80 -2.04 -7.33
C ILE A 6 -10.79 -2.66 -6.36
N MET A 7 -9.56 -2.13 -6.31
CA MET A 7 -8.53 -2.62 -5.38
C MET A 7 -8.97 -2.47 -3.92
N SER A 8 -9.60 -1.35 -3.58
CA SER A 8 -10.11 -1.09 -2.23
C SER A 8 -11.23 -2.05 -1.84
N VAL A 9 -12.15 -2.35 -2.76
CA VAL A 9 -13.21 -3.36 -2.54
C VAL A 9 -12.60 -4.74 -2.32
N VAL A 10 -11.66 -5.16 -3.16
CA VAL A 10 -10.97 -6.45 -3.00
C VAL A 10 -10.24 -6.52 -1.66
N MET A 11 -9.51 -5.46 -1.29
CA MET A 11 -8.80 -5.38 -0.02
C MET A 11 -9.76 -5.45 1.17
N PHE A 12 -10.84 -4.66 1.15
CA PHE A 12 -11.84 -4.65 2.21
C PHE A 12 -12.54 -6.00 2.36
N VAL A 13 -12.97 -6.61 1.26
CA VAL A 13 -13.61 -7.93 1.27
C VAL A 13 -12.65 -8.99 1.80
N THR A 14 -11.39 -8.95 1.37
CA THR A 14 -10.35 -9.87 1.86
C THR A 14 -10.17 -9.71 3.37
N TRP A 15 -9.98 -8.48 3.85
CA TRP A 15 -9.90 -8.22 5.29
C TRP A 15 -11.16 -8.71 6.02
N TYR A 16 -12.36 -8.41 5.50
CA TYR A 16 -13.61 -8.79 6.14
C TYR A 16 -13.79 -10.31 6.29
N ILE A 17 -13.37 -11.09 5.29
CA ILE A 17 -13.40 -12.56 5.34
C ILE A 17 -12.41 -13.09 6.37
N PHE A 18 -11.21 -12.51 6.43
CA PHE A 18 -10.11 -13.04 7.24
C PHE A 18 -9.97 -12.40 8.63
N ARG A 19 -10.70 -11.33 8.94
CA ARG A 19 -10.57 -10.54 10.19
C ARG A 19 -10.64 -11.36 11.48
N GLY A 20 -11.39 -12.46 11.50
CA GLY A 20 -11.48 -13.35 12.67
C GLY A 20 -10.21 -14.17 12.93
N PHE A 21 -9.31 -14.26 11.96
CA PHE A 21 -8.03 -14.97 12.04
C PHE A 21 -6.83 -14.02 12.19
N LEU A 22 -7.05 -12.70 12.19
CA LEU A 22 -5.99 -11.71 12.30
C LEU A 22 -5.72 -11.38 13.79
N PRO A 23 -4.47 -11.40 14.25
CA PRO A 23 -4.12 -11.07 15.62
C PRO A 23 -4.12 -9.55 15.83
N THR A 24 -5.28 -8.99 16.18
CA THR A 24 -5.43 -7.55 16.45
C THR A 24 -4.43 -7.04 17.50
N GLU A 25 -4.14 -7.83 18.54
CA GLU A 25 -3.17 -7.43 19.57
C GLU A 25 -1.76 -7.23 19.00
N SER A 26 -1.30 -8.10 18.09
CA SER A 26 0.02 -7.94 17.46
C SER A 26 0.12 -6.65 16.64
N ILE A 27 -0.97 -6.27 15.95
CA ILE A 27 -1.05 -4.98 15.24
C ILE A 27 -0.95 -3.82 16.24
N ARG A 28 -1.66 -3.92 17.35
CA ARG A 28 -1.73 -2.88 18.39
C ARG A 28 -0.38 -2.68 19.09
N GLU A 29 0.25 -3.76 19.52
CA GLU A 29 1.60 -3.78 20.12
C GLU A 29 2.65 -3.21 19.16
N PHE A 30 2.55 -3.51 17.86
CA PHE A 30 3.49 -2.99 16.87
C PHE A 30 3.38 -1.46 16.73
N VAL A 31 2.17 -0.91 16.74
CA VAL A 31 1.95 0.53 16.49
C VAL A 31 2.06 1.41 17.74
N GLU A 32 1.94 0.82 18.94
CA GLU A 32 1.97 1.53 20.22
C GLU A 32 3.26 2.34 20.45
N PRO A 33 4.48 1.82 20.21
CA PRO A 33 5.71 2.59 20.40
C PRO A 33 5.81 3.85 19.54
N PHE A 34 5.04 3.92 18.44
CA PHE A 34 4.98 5.08 17.55
C PHE A 34 3.90 6.09 17.95
N GLY A 35 3.18 5.85 19.04
CA GLY A 35 2.12 6.72 19.56
C GLY A 35 0.80 6.63 18.77
N LEU A 36 0.66 5.67 17.86
CA LEU A 36 -0.49 5.56 16.95
C LEU A 36 -1.79 5.10 17.62
N LEU A 37 -1.75 4.79 18.93
CA LEU A 37 -2.96 4.59 19.73
C LEU A 37 -3.60 5.91 20.21
N ASN A 38 -2.95 7.06 19.97
CA ASN A 38 -3.57 8.37 20.14
C ASN A 38 -4.36 8.75 18.88
N ARG A 39 -5.68 8.95 19.01
CA ARG A 39 -6.58 9.23 17.87
C ARG A 39 -6.18 10.47 17.05
N TRP A 40 -5.67 11.51 17.70
CA TRP A 40 -5.28 12.74 17.03
C TRP A 40 -3.96 12.58 16.26
N LEU A 41 -2.98 11.91 16.87
CA LEU A 41 -1.74 11.58 16.18
C LEU A 41 -2.01 10.62 15.01
N TYR A 42 -2.86 9.60 15.23
CA TYR A 42 -3.28 8.68 14.18
C TYR A 42 -3.92 9.43 13.01
N LEU A 43 -4.86 10.35 13.26
CA LEU A 43 -5.50 11.15 12.21
C LEU A 43 -4.48 12.01 11.45
N ALA A 44 -3.55 12.65 12.15
CA ALA A 44 -2.51 13.47 11.50
C ALA A 44 -1.60 12.62 10.60
N VAL A 45 -1.16 11.47 11.11
CA VAL A 45 -0.31 10.53 10.36
C VAL A 45 -1.08 9.87 9.21
N PHE A 46 -2.36 9.54 9.40
CA PHE A 46 -3.27 9.08 8.34
C PHE A 46 -3.31 10.07 7.19
N ILE A 47 -3.56 11.35 7.48
CA ILE A 47 -3.65 12.40 6.44
C ILE A 47 -2.31 12.51 5.72
N TYR A 48 -1.21 12.52 6.46
CA TYR A 48 0.13 12.56 5.90
C TYR A 48 0.40 11.37 4.98
N TRP A 49 0.10 10.14 5.41
CA TRP A 49 0.38 8.95 4.62
C TRP A 49 -0.45 8.89 3.35
N VAL A 50 -1.75 9.12 3.48
CA VAL A 50 -2.70 9.10 2.35
C VAL A 50 -2.35 10.16 1.30
N THR A 51 -1.83 11.33 1.70
CA THR A 51 -1.60 12.45 0.77
C THR A 51 -0.13 12.61 0.38
N PHE A 52 0.73 12.92 1.34
CA PHE A 52 2.11 13.29 1.05
C PHE A 52 3.00 12.06 0.83
N ASN A 53 2.88 11.05 1.69
CA ASN A 53 3.69 9.85 1.55
C ASN A 53 3.37 9.09 0.27
N SER A 54 2.08 8.83 -0.01
CA SER A 54 1.68 8.14 -1.25
C SER A 54 2.14 8.91 -2.50
N LEU A 55 2.17 10.24 -2.47
CA LEU A 55 2.75 11.04 -3.55
C LEU A 55 4.27 10.80 -3.69
N LEU A 56 5.01 10.83 -2.58
CA LEU A 56 6.45 10.55 -2.58
C LEU A 56 6.75 9.12 -3.08
N GLU A 57 5.92 8.15 -2.70
CA GLU A 57 6.04 6.78 -3.17
C GLU A 57 5.84 6.70 -4.69
N GLU A 58 4.84 7.37 -5.26
CA GLU A 58 4.69 7.39 -6.72
C GLU A 58 5.87 8.07 -7.43
N TYR A 59 6.45 9.11 -6.84
CA TYR A 59 7.71 9.70 -7.34
C TYR A 59 8.88 8.71 -7.29
N LEU A 60 9.05 7.99 -6.17
CA LEU A 60 10.14 7.04 -6.01
C LEU A 60 9.97 5.82 -6.93
N PHE A 61 8.82 5.15 -6.86
CA PHE A 61 8.62 3.86 -7.51
C PHE A 61 8.26 3.99 -8.99
N ARG A 62 7.47 5.00 -9.39
CA ARG A 62 7.05 5.17 -10.80
C ARG A 62 7.89 6.18 -11.54
N TRP A 63 8.16 7.34 -10.97
CA TRP A 63 8.97 8.32 -11.69
C TRP A 63 10.45 7.96 -11.68
N PHE A 64 11.03 7.57 -10.54
CA PHE A 64 12.47 7.28 -10.48
C PHE A 64 12.81 5.82 -10.84
N ILE A 65 12.35 4.85 -10.05
CA ILE A 65 12.75 3.43 -10.21
C ILE A 65 12.28 2.87 -11.54
N PHE A 66 11.00 3.06 -11.90
CA PHE A 66 10.47 2.55 -13.16
C PHE A 66 11.17 3.20 -14.36
N GLU A 67 11.33 4.52 -14.43
CA GLU A 67 12.02 5.16 -15.58
C GLU A 67 13.47 4.68 -15.70
N LYS A 68 14.18 4.58 -14.57
CA LYS A 68 15.55 4.07 -14.58
C LYS A 68 15.61 2.62 -15.05
N ALA A 69 14.74 1.75 -14.54
CA ALA A 69 14.67 0.36 -14.99
C ALA A 69 14.28 0.26 -16.48
N SER A 70 13.35 1.10 -16.94
CA SER A 70 12.91 1.15 -18.34
C SER A 70 14.05 1.54 -19.27
N SER A 71 14.89 2.49 -18.86
CA SER A 71 16.08 2.91 -19.62
C SER A 71 17.17 1.85 -19.75
N LEU A 72 17.21 0.88 -18.82
CA LEU A 72 18.23 -0.17 -18.77
C LEU A 72 17.73 -1.51 -19.32
N THR A 73 16.42 -1.67 -19.50
CA THR A 73 15.78 -2.94 -19.85
C THR A 73 14.68 -2.72 -20.90
N ASN A 74 13.45 -3.14 -20.63
CA ASN A 74 12.25 -2.82 -21.38
C ASN A 74 11.12 -2.44 -20.41
N ASP A 75 10.09 -1.77 -20.90
CA ASP A 75 8.98 -1.28 -20.07
C ASP A 75 8.31 -2.37 -19.23
N PHE A 76 8.22 -3.61 -19.74
CA PHE A 76 7.55 -4.70 -19.01
C PHE A 76 8.42 -5.22 -17.87
N ALA A 77 9.72 -5.39 -18.11
CA ALA A 77 10.68 -5.67 -17.04
C ALA A 77 10.69 -4.54 -15.99
N ALA A 78 10.59 -3.28 -16.42
CA ALA A 78 10.49 -2.14 -15.52
C ALA A 78 9.23 -2.16 -14.64
N VAL A 79 8.08 -2.62 -15.17
CA VAL A 79 6.86 -2.86 -14.36
C VAL A 79 7.19 -3.85 -13.24
N PHE A 80 7.77 -5.01 -13.57
CA PHE A 80 8.12 -6.02 -12.56
C PHE A 80 9.12 -5.50 -11.53
N ILE A 81 10.21 -4.87 -11.96
CA ILE A 81 11.27 -4.36 -11.07
C ILE A 81 10.71 -3.30 -10.12
N SER A 82 9.94 -2.34 -10.63
CA SER A 82 9.31 -1.29 -9.82
C SER A 82 8.32 -1.86 -8.81
N SER A 83 7.56 -2.90 -9.20
CA SER A 83 6.59 -3.57 -8.32
C SER A 83 7.27 -4.39 -7.23
N LEU A 84 8.37 -5.08 -7.55
CA LEU A 84 9.18 -5.78 -6.56
C LEU A 84 9.82 -4.81 -5.58
N ALA A 85 10.38 -3.69 -6.06
CA ALA A 85 10.94 -2.66 -5.19
C ALA A 85 9.89 -2.10 -4.22
N PHE A 86 8.69 -1.79 -4.73
CA PHE A 86 7.54 -1.35 -3.94
C PHE A 86 7.16 -2.39 -2.88
N THR A 87 7.07 -3.66 -3.26
CA THR A 87 6.70 -4.74 -2.33
C THR A 87 7.75 -4.96 -1.25
N SER A 88 9.03 -4.95 -1.62
CA SER A 88 10.15 -5.07 -0.68
C SER A 88 10.20 -3.94 0.35
N HIS A 89 9.77 -2.73 -0.03
CA HIS A 89 9.63 -1.62 0.92
C HIS A 89 8.56 -1.92 1.99
N HIS A 90 7.48 -2.59 1.63
CA HIS A 90 6.34 -2.85 2.52
C HIS A 90 6.45 -4.15 3.34
N VAL A 91 7.19 -5.15 2.83
CA VAL A 91 7.22 -6.50 3.42
C VAL A 91 7.66 -6.49 4.89
N PHE A 92 8.53 -5.56 5.28
CA PHE A 92 9.00 -5.46 6.66
C PHE A 92 7.90 -5.04 7.64
N GLY A 93 7.10 -4.04 7.29
CA GLY A 93 5.98 -3.63 8.14
C GLY A 93 4.91 -4.72 8.22
N VAL A 94 4.56 -5.27 7.05
CA VAL A 94 3.54 -6.32 6.92
C VAL A 94 3.89 -7.59 7.70
N SER A 95 5.14 -8.06 7.61
CA SER A 95 5.60 -9.27 8.32
C SER A 95 5.72 -9.11 9.84
N LYS A 96 5.79 -7.88 10.35
CA LYS A 96 5.79 -7.61 11.80
C LYS A 96 4.38 -7.52 12.37
N MET A 97 3.41 -7.16 11.56
CA MET A 97 2.02 -6.92 11.98
C MET A 97 1.11 -8.13 11.77
N LEU A 98 1.42 -9.01 10.83
CA LEU A 98 0.55 -10.11 10.41
C LEU A 98 1.24 -11.47 10.57
N PRO A 99 0.47 -12.56 10.80
CA PRO A 99 1.01 -13.92 10.71
C PRO A 99 1.52 -14.22 9.30
N ASP A 100 2.44 -15.17 9.15
CA ASP A 100 3.14 -15.46 7.88
C ASP A 100 2.20 -15.58 6.67
N TRP A 101 1.09 -16.31 6.80
CA TRP A 101 0.12 -16.46 5.71
C TRP A 101 -0.53 -15.13 5.32
N GLY A 102 -0.84 -14.28 6.31
CA GLY A 102 -1.43 -12.96 6.12
C GLY A 102 -0.41 -11.98 5.53
N ALA A 103 0.85 -12.08 5.96
CA ALA A 103 1.94 -11.29 5.43
C ALA A 103 2.22 -11.63 3.96
N ILE A 104 2.18 -12.91 3.58
CA ILE A 104 2.28 -13.35 2.17
C ILE A 104 1.11 -12.80 1.37
N LEU A 105 -0.13 -12.95 1.86
CA LEU A 105 -1.33 -12.45 1.17
C LEU A 105 -1.30 -10.93 0.97
N ALA A 106 -0.95 -10.18 2.01
CA ALA A 106 -0.80 -8.73 1.94
C ALA A 106 0.33 -8.33 0.99
N SER A 107 1.47 -9.02 1.00
CA SER A 107 2.58 -8.76 0.06
C SER A 107 2.19 -9.04 -1.39
N LEU A 108 1.39 -10.07 -1.66
CA LEU A 108 0.83 -10.32 -2.99
C LEU A 108 -0.13 -9.20 -3.42
N GLY A 109 -0.94 -8.69 -2.49
CA GLY A 109 -1.79 -7.52 -2.72
C GLY A 109 -0.98 -6.26 -3.06
N VAL A 110 0.05 -5.96 -2.27
CA VAL A 110 0.98 -4.83 -2.49
C VAL A 110 1.69 -4.96 -3.84
N PHE A 111 2.19 -6.16 -4.17
CA PHE A 111 2.82 -6.42 -5.46
C PHE A 111 1.85 -6.19 -6.62
N THR A 112 0.63 -6.70 -6.50
CA THR A 112 -0.41 -6.52 -7.53
C THR A 112 -0.77 -5.05 -7.70
N GLY A 113 -0.88 -4.29 -6.60
CA GLY A 113 -1.10 -2.85 -6.66
C GLY A 113 0.05 -2.10 -7.34
N GLY A 114 1.29 -2.41 -6.94
CA GLY A 114 2.48 -1.87 -7.59
C GLY A 114 2.53 -2.18 -9.09
N PHE A 115 2.16 -3.39 -9.47
CA PHE A 115 2.12 -3.85 -10.86
C PHE A 115 1.08 -3.07 -11.68
N VAL A 116 -0.14 -2.95 -11.16
CA VAL A 116 -1.22 -2.20 -11.81
C VAL A 116 -0.87 -0.71 -11.93
N TRP A 117 -0.30 -0.10 -10.89
CA TRP A 117 0.13 1.30 -10.94
C TRP A 117 1.29 1.51 -11.91
N SER A 118 2.26 0.59 -11.98
CA SER A 118 3.32 0.65 -12.99
C SER A 118 2.77 0.49 -14.43
N LEU A 119 1.74 -0.33 -14.66
CA LEU A 119 1.06 -0.40 -15.96
C LEU A 119 0.31 0.90 -16.30
N LEU A 120 -0.35 1.51 -15.32
CA LEU A 120 -1.00 2.81 -15.48
C LEU A 120 0.02 3.91 -15.80
N TYR A 121 1.13 3.93 -15.09
CA TYR A 121 2.21 4.87 -15.31
C TYR A 121 2.81 4.68 -16.73
N LYS A 122 3.07 3.44 -17.16
CA LYS A 122 3.52 3.14 -18.52
C LYS A 122 2.54 3.70 -19.58
N LYS A 123 1.23 3.52 -19.37
CA LYS A 123 0.18 3.94 -20.30
C LYS A 123 0.04 5.46 -20.38
N HIS A 124 0.10 6.14 -19.24
CA HIS A 124 -0.22 7.57 -19.14
C HIS A 124 1.01 8.48 -19.06
N ARG A 125 2.21 7.91 -18.82
CA ARG A 125 3.47 8.62 -18.55
C ARG A 125 3.29 9.75 -17.54
N SER A 126 2.53 9.47 -16.49
CA SER A 126 2.13 10.42 -15.47
C SER A 126 1.88 9.70 -14.16
N ILE A 127 2.31 10.30 -13.05
CA ILE A 127 2.08 9.77 -11.70
C ILE A 127 0.65 10.02 -11.21
N TRP A 128 -0.07 11.01 -11.76
CA TRP A 128 -1.37 11.43 -11.23
C TRP A 128 -2.46 10.34 -11.24
N PRO A 129 -2.64 9.53 -12.31
CA PRO A 129 -3.62 8.45 -12.28
C PRO A 129 -3.30 7.38 -11.22
N CYS A 130 -2.03 7.11 -11.01
CA CYS A 130 -1.52 6.17 -10.01
C CYS A 130 -1.75 6.74 -8.60
N TYR A 131 -1.31 7.97 -8.36
CA TYR A 131 -1.48 8.69 -7.10
C TYR A 131 -2.95 8.76 -6.65
N ILE A 132 -3.87 9.17 -7.54
CA ILE A 132 -5.30 9.20 -7.19
C ILE A 132 -5.81 7.78 -6.85
N SER A 133 -5.34 6.76 -7.56
CA SER A 133 -5.68 5.37 -7.23
C SER A 133 -5.10 4.94 -5.88
N HIS A 134 -3.87 5.36 -5.58
CA HIS A 134 -3.14 5.04 -4.36
C HIS A 134 -3.83 5.66 -3.14
N VAL A 135 -4.14 6.96 -3.19
CA VAL A 135 -4.91 7.69 -2.16
C VAL A 135 -6.19 6.92 -1.78
N ILE A 136 -6.95 6.43 -2.76
CA ILE A 136 -8.21 5.69 -2.50
C ILE A 136 -7.94 4.37 -1.75
N VAL A 137 -6.88 3.66 -2.14
CA VAL A 137 -6.47 2.41 -1.48
C VAL A 137 -5.98 2.70 -0.06
N ASP A 138 -5.17 3.72 0.15
CA ASP A 138 -4.67 4.09 1.47
C ASP A 138 -5.77 4.51 2.43
N ILE A 139 -6.76 5.29 1.96
CA ILE A 139 -7.94 5.64 2.77
C ILE A 139 -8.63 4.37 3.28
N THR A 140 -8.74 3.35 2.41
CA THR A 140 -9.36 2.08 2.80
C THR A 140 -8.48 1.30 3.77
N LEU A 141 -7.16 1.23 3.53
CA LEU A 141 -6.21 0.50 4.37
C LEU A 141 -6.15 1.09 5.78
N PHE A 142 -5.95 2.40 5.87
CA PHE A 142 -5.89 3.08 7.15
C PHE A 142 -7.27 3.22 7.79
N GLY A 143 -8.37 3.25 7.03
CA GLY A 143 -9.72 3.12 7.57
C GLY A 143 -9.93 1.78 8.28
N ILE A 144 -9.47 0.69 7.68
CA ILE A 144 -9.47 -0.65 8.31
C ILE A 144 -8.60 -0.65 9.57
N ALA A 145 -7.38 -0.09 9.49
CA ALA A 145 -6.51 -0.01 10.67
C ALA A 145 -7.13 0.82 11.80
N ALA A 146 -7.79 1.94 11.50
CA ALA A 146 -8.51 2.73 12.50
C ALA A 146 -9.63 1.92 13.18
N PHE A 147 -10.38 1.13 12.40
CA PHE A 147 -11.40 0.23 12.96
C PHE A 147 -10.78 -0.84 13.88
N ILE A 148 -9.65 -1.44 13.49
CA ILE A 148 -8.94 -2.43 14.32
C ILE A 148 -8.45 -1.80 15.63
N LEU A 149 -7.94 -0.57 15.60
CA LEU A 149 -7.30 0.07 16.76
C LEU A 149 -8.27 0.75 17.73
N PHE A 150 -9.41 1.23 17.24
CA PHE A 150 -10.33 2.10 18.00
C PHE A 150 -11.79 1.65 18.00
N GLY A 151 -12.14 0.64 17.22
CA GLY A 151 -13.50 0.08 17.10
C GLY A 151 -13.78 -1.05 18.09
#